data_AF-A6JV68-F1
#
_entry.id   AF-A6JV68-F1
#
_cell.length_a   1.000
_cell.length_b   1.000
_cell.length_c   1.000
_cell.angle_alpha   90.00
_cell.angle_beta   90.00
_cell.angle_gamma   90.00
#
_symmetry.space_group_name_H-M   'P 1'
#
loop_
_entity.id
_entity.type
_entity.pdbx_description
1 polymer ?
#
loop_
_entity_poly.entity_id
_entity_poly.type
_entity_poly.pdbx_seq_one_letter_code
_entity_poly.pdbx_strand_id
1 'polypeptide(L)'
;MLQSVKRAFAIDSSHPWLHECMIRLFNSVCESKDLPEAVRTVLKQEMNRLFGATNPKNFNETFLKRNSDSLPHRLSAAKMIYYLDSSSQKRAIELATTLDGSLTNRNLQTCMEVLEALCGGSLGDCKEAAEAYRVSCHKLFPYALAFMPPGYEEDMKITVNGDSSAETEELANEI
;
A
#
# COMPACT_ATOMS: atom_id res chain seq x y z
N MET A 1 1.54 23.66 1.29
CA MET A 1 0.69 22.47 1.10
C MET A 1 -0.50 22.72 0.16
N LEU A 2 -1.42 23.64 0.47
CA LEU A 2 -2.62 23.90 -0.36
C LEU A 2 -2.32 24.21 -1.84
N GLN A 3 -1.37 25.09 -2.13
CA GLN A 3 -1.01 25.44 -3.53
C GLN A 3 -0.49 24.22 -4.32
N SER A 4 0.33 23.38 -3.69
CA SER A 4 0.83 22.15 -4.31
C SER A 4 -0.31 21.18 -4.62
N VAL A 5 -1.24 20.99 -3.68
CA VAL A 5 -2.44 20.16 -3.87
C VAL A 5 -3.29 20.68 -5.01
N LYS A 6 -3.53 21.99 -5.11
CA LYS A 6 -4.30 22.59 -6.21
C LYS A 6 -3.66 22.36 -7.57
N ARG A 7 -2.34 22.51 -7.67
CA ARG A 7 -1.61 22.29 -8.93
C ARG A 7 -1.63 20.82 -9.35
N ALA A 8 -1.43 19.90 -8.41
CA ALA A 8 -1.52 18.47 -8.68
C ALA A 8 -2.95 18.05 -9.07
N PHE A 9 -3.96 18.60 -8.39
CA PHE A 9 -5.38 18.37 -8.71
C PHE A 9 -5.75 18.80 -10.12
N ALA A 10 -5.14 19.88 -10.63
CA ALA A 10 -5.34 20.34 -12.00
C ALA A 10 -4.69 19.43 -13.07
N ILE A 11 -3.75 18.56 -12.67
CA ILE A 11 -3.09 17.59 -13.57
C ILE A 11 -3.86 16.28 -13.57
N ASP A 12 -4.06 15.69 -12.39
CA ASP A 12 -4.83 14.46 -12.20
C ASP A 12 -5.51 14.48 -10.83
N SER A 13 -6.81 14.79 -10.81
CA SER A 13 -7.62 14.84 -9.60
C SER A 13 -7.88 13.48 -8.95
N SER A 14 -7.67 12.38 -9.68
CA SER A 14 -7.89 11.01 -9.22
C SER A 14 -6.62 10.34 -8.68
N HIS A 15 -5.45 10.98 -8.81
CA HIS A 15 -4.19 10.34 -8.48
C HIS A 15 -4.13 9.82 -7.02
N PRO A 16 -3.79 8.54 -6.78
CA PRO A 16 -3.83 7.92 -5.44
C PRO A 16 -3.01 8.68 -4.40
N TRP A 17 -1.77 9.05 -4.73
CA TRP A 17 -0.92 9.80 -3.80
C TRP A 17 -1.45 11.22 -3.53
N LEU A 18 -2.06 11.87 -4.52
CA LEU A 18 -2.67 13.18 -4.33
C LEU A 18 -3.82 13.08 -3.33
N HIS A 19 -4.64 12.02 -3.44
CA HIS A 19 -5.74 11.78 -2.53
C HIS A 19 -5.27 11.65 -1.07
N GLU A 20 -4.14 10.99 -0.81
CA GLU A 20 -3.54 10.95 0.53
C GLU A 20 -3.16 12.35 1.03
N CYS A 21 -2.52 13.17 0.19
CA CYS A 21 -2.17 14.55 0.53
C CYS A 21 -3.42 15.40 0.80
N MET A 22 -4.47 15.20 0.01
CA MET A 22 -5.75 15.87 0.13
C MET A 22 -6.45 15.55 1.46
N ILE A 23 -6.50 14.28 1.87
CA ILE A 23 -7.08 13.89 3.16
C ILE A 23 -6.27 14.43 4.33
N ARG A 24 -4.93 14.34 4.30
CA ARG A 24 -4.07 14.90 5.37
C ARG A 24 -4.30 16.40 5.52
N LEU A 25 -4.34 17.13 4.41
CA LEU A 25 -4.66 18.57 4.42
C LEU A 25 -6.05 18.82 5.02
N PHE A 26 -7.05 18.08 4.58
CA PHE A 26 -8.42 18.26 5.04
C PHE A 26 -8.53 17.99 6.56
N ASN A 27 -7.97 16.88 7.04
CA ASN A 27 -7.98 16.54 8.47
C ASN A 27 -7.25 17.59 9.31
N SER A 28 -6.05 18.01 8.89
CA SER A 28 -5.28 19.05 9.59
C SER A 28 -6.03 20.39 9.68
N VAL A 29 -6.76 20.77 8.62
CA VAL A 29 -7.57 22.01 8.66
C VAL A 29 -8.78 21.84 9.59
N CYS A 30 -9.44 20.68 9.60
CA CYS A 30 -10.55 20.40 10.52
C CYS A 30 -10.11 20.41 12.00
N GLU A 31 -8.93 19.90 12.30
CA GLU A 31 -8.39 19.82 13.67
C GLU A 31 -7.77 21.14 14.16
N SER A 32 -7.51 22.08 13.25
CA SER A 32 -6.85 23.34 13.58
C SER A 32 -7.72 24.29 14.42
N LYS A 33 -7.37 24.43 15.70
CA LYS A 33 -8.09 25.30 16.64
C LYS A 33 -7.58 26.74 16.63
N ASP A 34 -6.28 26.97 16.42
CA ASP A 34 -5.62 28.27 16.61
C ASP A 34 -5.11 28.91 15.31
N LEU A 35 -5.96 28.98 14.28
CA LEU A 35 -5.62 29.72 13.06
C LEU A 35 -6.15 31.16 13.11
N PRO A 36 -5.36 32.16 12.64
CA PRO A 36 -5.84 33.52 12.44
C PRO A 36 -7.09 33.53 11.56
N GLU A 37 -8.06 34.40 11.88
CA GLU A 37 -9.38 34.39 11.24
C GLU A 37 -9.32 34.57 9.71
N ALA A 38 -8.40 35.40 9.23
CA ALA A 38 -8.17 35.57 7.79
C ALA A 38 -7.72 34.27 7.12
N VAL A 39 -6.81 33.52 7.75
CA VAL A 39 -6.32 32.22 7.24
C VAL A 39 -7.42 31.17 7.30
N ARG A 40 -8.18 31.13 8.40
CA ARG A 40 -9.31 30.22 8.56
C ARG A 40 -10.38 30.45 7.49
N THR A 41 -10.69 31.71 7.19
CA THR A 41 -11.66 32.09 6.15
C THR A 41 -11.22 31.58 4.77
N VAL A 42 -9.97 31.86 4.38
CA VAL A 42 -9.42 31.40 3.10
C VAL A 42 -9.40 29.87 3.02
N LEU A 43 -8.98 29.19 4.09
CA LEU A 43 -8.97 27.73 4.13
C LEU A 43 -10.38 27.16 4.01
N LYS A 44 -11.36 27.65 4.77
CA LYS A 44 -12.76 27.19 4.65
C LYS A 44 -13.30 27.35 3.23
N GLN A 45 -13.05 28.50 2.60
CA GLN A 45 -13.49 28.75 1.22
C GLN A 45 -12.83 27.81 0.22
N GLU A 46 -11.51 27.61 0.33
CA GLU A 46 -10.77 26.74 -0.59
C GLU A 46 -11.04 25.25 -0.33
N MET A 47 -11.26 24.84 0.93
CA MET A 47 -11.67 23.48 1.27
C MET A 47 -13.04 23.18 0.66
N ASN A 48 -14.01 24.08 0.78
CA ASN A 48 -15.32 23.89 0.14
C ASN A 48 -15.23 23.78 -1.39
N ARG A 49 -14.31 24.51 -2.03
CA ARG A 49 -14.08 24.43 -3.48
C ARG A 49 -13.45 23.09 -3.91
N LEU A 50 -12.51 22.57 -3.13
CA LEU A 50 -11.77 21.34 -3.46
C LEU A 50 -12.51 20.06 -3.06
N PHE A 51 -13.18 20.07 -1.91
CA PHE A 51 -13.76 18.87 -1.29
C PHE A 51 -15.29 18.88 -1.30
N GLY A 52 -15.92 20.05 -1.50
CA GLY A 52 -17.36 20.22 -1.31
C GLY A 52 -17.78 20.19 0.16
N ALA A 53 -19.09 20.21 0.39
CA ALA A 53 -19.68 20.10 1.73
C ALA A 53 -19.63 18.63 2.21
N THR A 54 -18.47 18.19 2.70
CA THR A 54 -18.24 16.82 3.18
C THR A 54 -17.29 16.81 4.38
N ASN A 55 -16.95 15.62 4.88
CA ASN A 55 -15.90 15.41 5.88
C ASN A 55 -14.81 14.46 5.33
N PRO A 56 -13.62 14.39 5.95
CA PRO A 56 -12.53 13.55 5.45
C PRO A 56 -12.91 12.07 5.27
N LYS A 57 -13.70 11.49 6.18
CA LYS A 57 -14.14 10.09 6.10
C LYS A 57 -15.03 9.87 4.87
N ASN A 58 -16.08 10.68 4.70
CA ASN A 58 -16.99 10.61 3.56
C ASN A 58 -16.30 10.90 2.22
N PHE A 59 -15.33 11.82 2.23
CA PHE A 59 -14.50 12.12 1.06
C PHE A 59 -13.70 10.87 0.64
N ASN A 60 -13.08 10.19 1.60
CA ASN A 60 -12.35 8.94 1.35
C ASN A 60 -13.25 7.83 0.80
N GLU A 61 -14.43 7.63 1.39
CA GLU A 61 -15.41 6.64 0.92
C GLU A 61 -15.86 6.92 -0.51
N THR A 62 -16.05 8.20 -0.85
CA THR A 62 -16.44 8.59 -2.21
C THR A 62 -15.32 8.32 -3.22
N PHE A 63 -14.07 8.60 -2.85
CA PHE A 63 -12.90 8.27 -3.66
C PHE A 63 -12.77 6.76 -3.89
N LEU A 64 -12.94 5.97 -2.83
CA LEU A 64 -12.89 4.51 -2.93
C LEU A 64 -13.99 3.96 -3.85
N LYS A 65 -15.23 4.45 -3.72
CA LYS A 65 -16.35 4.00 -4.58
C LYS A 65 -16.13 4.29 -6.06
N ARG A 66 -15.44 5.39 -6.39
CA ARG A 66 -15.15 5.78 -7.79
C ARG A 66 -14.02 4.97 -8.42
N ASN A 67 -13.11 4.46 -7.60
CA ASN A 67 -11.87 3.81 -8.05
C ASN A 67 -11.71 2.40 -7.44
N SER A 68 -12.83 1.71 -7.18
CA SER A 68 -12.86 0.46 -6.40
C SER A 68 -12.20 -0.72 -7.11
N ASP A 69 -12.04 -0.62 -8.42
CA ASP A 69 -11.41 -1.58 -9.29
C ASP A 69 -9.89 -1.37 -9.40
N SER A 70 -9.33 -0.29 -8.87
CA SER A 70 -7.90 0.03 -9.04
C SER A 70 -7.09 -0.22 -7.78
N LEU A 71 -6.11 -1.13 -7.84
CA LEU A 71 -5.32 -1.51 -6.67
C LEU A 71 -4.56 -0.32 -6.03
N PRO A 72 -3.90 0.58 -6.77
CA PRO A 72 -3.28 1.78 -6.20
C PRO A 72 -4.27 2.68 -5.45
N HIS A 73 -5.45 2.90 -6.01
CA HIS A 73 -6.47 3.75 -5.39
C HIS A 73 -7.02 3.11 -4.12
N ARG A 74 -7.23 1.79 -4.13
CA ARG A 74 -7.60 1.04 -2.93
C ARG A 74 -6.52 1.17 -1.85
N LEU A 75 -5.25 1.02 -2.19
CA LEU A 75 -4.15 1.16 -1.23
C LEU A 75 -4.15 2.55 -0.57
N SER A 76 -4.22 3.62 -1.35
CA SER A 76 -4.28 4.98 -0.81
C SER A 76 -5.54 5.22 0.03
N ALA A 77 -6.70 4.70 -0.40
CA ALA A 77 -7.93 4.77 0.39
C ALA A 77 -7.80 4.02 1.74
N ALA A 78 -7.20 2.82 1.73
CA ALA A 78 -6.95 2.02 2.93
C ALA A 78 -6.03 2.75 3.93
N LYS A 79 -4.90 3.30 3.45
CA LYS A 79 -4.01 4.12 4.28
C LYS A 79 -4.78 5.25 4.95
N MET A 80 -5.67 5.92 4.20
CA MET A 80 -6.46 7.01 4.73
C MET A 80 -7.62 6.57 5.64
N ILE A 81 -8.16 5.35 5.48
CA ILE A 81 -9.09 4.75 6.46
C ILE A 81 -8.39 4.62 7.81
N TYR A 82 -7.20 4.03 7.83
CA TYR A 82 -6.44 3.85 9.07
C TYR A 82 -5.96 5.17 9.68
N TYR A 83 -5.49 6.10 8.85
CA TYR A 83 -5.07 7.44 9.28
C TYR A 83 -6.20 8.23 9.97
N LEU A 84 -7.42 8.17 9.42
CA LEU A 84 -8.59 8.88 9.98
C LEU A 84 -9.24 8.13 11.16
N ASP A 85 -9.02 6.82 11.26
CA ASP A 85 -9.62 5.96 12.27
C ASP A 85 -8.80 4.68 12.48
N SER A 86 -7.93 4.70 13.48
CA SER A 86 -7.06 3.56 13.79
C SER A 86 -7.83 2.30 14.17
N SER A 87 -9.07 2.42 14.68
CA SER A 87 -9.92 1.26 15.00
C SER A 87 -10.39 0.50 13.76
N SER A 88 -10.33 1.13 12.58
CA SER A 88 -10.72 0.55 11.28
C SER A 88 -9.58 -0.18 10.57
N GLN A 89 -8.50 -0.53 11.28
CA GLN A 89 -7.31 -1.18 10.72
C GLN A 89 -7.63 -2.46 9.94
N LYS A 90 -8.46 -3.35 10.51
CA LYS A 90 -8.86 -4.61 9.87
C LYS A 90 -9.48 -4.37 8.49
N ARG A 91 -10.40 -3.42 8.40
CA ARG A 91 -11.05 -3.02 7.14
C ARG A 91 -10.04 -2.45 6.13
N ALA A 92 -9.10 -1.64 6.60
CA ALA A 92 -8.06 -1.08 5.73
C ALA A 92 -7.16 -2.19 5.13
N ILE A 93 -6.77 -3.17 5.95
CA ILE A 93 -5.96 -4.31 5.51
C ILE A 93 -6.72 -5.14 4.47
N GLU A 94 -7.97 -5.54 4.75
CA GLU A 94 -8.80 -6.30 3.80
C GLU A 94 -8.92 -5.59 2.44
N LEU A 95 -9.07 -4.26 2.49
CA LEU A 95 -9.21 -3.45 1.29
C LEU A 95 -7.93 -3.39 0.44
N ALA A 96 -6.78 -3.22 1.09
CA ALA A 96 -5.46 -3.13 0.43
C ALA A 96 -4.93 -4.48 -0.06
N THR A 97 -5.26 -5.57 0.63
CA THR A 97 -4.68 -6.91 0.38
C THR A 97 -5.48 -7.75 -0.63
N THR A 98 -6.57 -7.22 -1.18
CA THR A 98 -7.35 -7.94 -2.20
C THR A 98 -6.54 -8.11 -3.49
N LEU A 99 -6.50 -9.33 -4.02
CA LEU A 99 -5.79 -9.71 -5.24
C LEU A 99 -6.71 -10.25 -6.35
N ASP A 100 -7.97 -9.83 -6.37
CA ASP A 100 -8.97 -10.25 -7.36
C ASP A 100 -8.48 -10.01 -8.80
N GLY A 101 -8.79 -10.94 -9.71
CA GLY A 101 -8.45 -10.86 -11.14
C GLY A 101 -9.06 -9.68 -11.89
N SER A 102 -10.16 -9.13 -11.38
CA SER A 102 -10.85 -7.96 -11.93
C SER A 102 -10.14 -6.63 -11.63
N LEU A 103 -9.14 -6.61 -10.75
CA LEU A 103 -8.46 -5.37 -10.37
C LEU A 103 -7.56 -4.83 -11.49
N THR A 104 -7.79 -3.57 -11.84
CA THR A 104 -6.91 -2.79 -12.70
C THR A 104 -5.63 -2.43 -11.95
N ASN A 105 -4.52 -2.40 -12.69
CA ASN A 105 -3.19 -2.17 -12.15
C ASN A 105 -2.84 -3.12 -10.99
N ARG A 106 -3.31 -4.38 -11.03
CA ARG A 106 -2.79 -5.46 -10.18
C ARG A 106 -1.56 -6.08 -10.85
N ASN A 107 -0.41 -5.43 -10.66
CA ASN A 107 0.87 -5.83 -11.22
C ASN A 107 1.97 -5.88 -10.14
N LEU A 108 3.16 -6.37 -10.51
CA LEU A 108 4.29 -6.55 -9.59
C LEU A 108 4.57 -5.29 -8.77
N GLN A 109 4.69 -4.14 -9.41
CA GLN A 109 5.00 -2.86 -8.77
C GLN A 109 3.98 -2.49 -7.70
N THR A 110 2.70 -2.51 -8.05
CA THR A 110 1.61 -2.15 -7.12
C THR A 110 1.47 -3.14 -5.97
N CYS A 111 1.69 -4.44 -6.21
CA CYS A 111 1.69 -5.43 -5.14
C CYS A 111 2.88 -5.24 -4.19
N MET A 112 4.05 -4.82 -4.70
CA MET A 112 5.20 -4.49 -3.86
C MET A 112 4.89 -3.27 -2.98
N GLU A 113 4.24 -2.24 -3.52
CA GLU A 113 3.82 -1.06 -2.76
C GLU A 113 2.81 -1.39 -1.65
N VAL A 114 1.89 -2.34 -1.89
CA VAL A 114 0.98 -2.85 -0.85
C VAL A 114 1.78 -3.55 0.25
N LEU A 115 2.71 -4.44 -0.11
CA LEU A 115 3.54 -5.13 0.87
C LEU A 115 4.41 -4.16 1.68
N GLU A 116 5.02 -3.17 1.03
CA GLU A 116 5.78 -2.11 1.68
C GLU A 116 4.90 -1.32 2.65
N ALA A 117 3.65 -1.00 2.28
CA ALA A 117 2.75 -0.28 3.17
C ALA A 117 2.36 -1.10 4.42
N LEU A 118 2.20 -2.42 4.26
CA LEU A 118 1.95 -3.33 5.38
C LEU A 118 3.17 -3.41 6.31
N CYS A 119 4.36 -3.62 5.75
CA CYS A 119 5.60 -3.71 6.52
C CYS A 119 6.02 -2.37 7.15
N GLY A 120 5.78 -1.26 6.47
CA GLY A 120 6.18 0.10 6.86
C GLY A 120 5.23 0.77 7.86
N GLY A 121 4.22 0.06 8.38
CA GLY A 121 3.31 0.57 9.41
C GLY A 121 2.27 1.58 8.91
N SER A 122 2.14 1.78 7.60
CA SER A 122 1.11 2.67 7.03
C SER A 122 -0.31 2.18 7.28
N LEU A 123 -0.47 0.90 7.62
CA LEU A 123 -1.72 0.26 8.04
C LEU A 123 -1.61 -0.30 9.47
N GLY A 124 -0.73 0.25 10.31
CA GLY A 124 -0.47 -0.24 11.68
C GLY A 124 0.39 -1.50 11.73
N ASP A 125 0.43 -2.16 12.89
CA ASP A 125 1.13 -3.45 13.03
C ASP A 125 0.31 -4.55 12.36
N CYS A 126 0.83 -5.11 11.27
CA CYS A 126 0.12 -6.05 10.42
C CYS A 126 1.05 -7.12 9.84
N LYS A 127 2.01 -7.60 10.63
CA LYS A 127 3.01 -8.60 10.22
C LYS A 127 2.38 -9.88 9.69
N GLU A 128 1.34 -10.38 10.36
CA GLU A 128 0.63 -11.59 9.95
C GLU A 128 -0.07 -11.40 8.60
N ALA A 129 -0.69 -10.22 8.39
CA ALA A 129 -1.33 -9.89 7.14
C ALA A 129 -0.30 -9.65 6.01
N ALA A 130 0.83 -9.03 6.32
CA ALA A 130 1.95 -8.84 5.40
C ALA A 130 2.48 -10.18 4.90
N GLU A 131 2.68 -11.15 5.79
CA GLU A 131 3.15 -12.49 5.42
C GLU A 131 2.11 -13.26 4.59
N ALA A 132 0.83 -13.22 4.98
CA ALA A 132 -0.24 -13.83 4.20
C ALA A 132 -0.35 -13.21 2.78
N TYR A 133 -0.18 -11.89 2.69
CA TYR A 133 -0.17 -11.16 1.43
C TYR A 133 1.06 -11.50 0.59
N ARG A 134 2.25 -11.59 1.18
CA ARG A 134 3.50 -12.03 0.53
C ARG A 134 3.35 -13.42 -0.09
N VAL A 135 2.84 -14.39 0.68
CA VAL A 135 2.59 -15.76 0.19
C VAL A 135 1.61 -15.75 -0.99
N SER A 136 0.58 -14.91 -0.93
CA SER A 136 -0.40 -14.79 -2.02
C SER A 136 0.21 -14.15 -3.27
N CYS A 137 1.04 -13.11 -3.11
CA CYS A 137 1.76 -12.48 -4.20
C CYS A 137 2.82 -13.38 -4.82
N HIS A 138 3.48 -14.24 -4.04
CA HIS A 138 4.44 -15.22 -4.55
C HIS A 138 3.80 -16.18 -5.56
N LYS A 139 2.53 -16.59 -5.34
CA LYS A 139 1.79 -17.41 -6.30
C LYS A 139 1.53 -16.69 -7.63
N LEU A 140 1.37 -15.36 -7.59
CA LEU A 140 1.14 -14.53 -8.78
C LEU A 140 2.45 -14.15 -9.49
N PHE A 141 3.53 -13.97 -8.73
CA PHE A 141 4.84 -13.55 -9.21
C PHE A 141 5.94 -14.46 -8.64
N PRO A 142 6.06 -15.72 -9.11
CA PRO A 142 6.96 -16.71 -8.52
C PRO A 142 8.43 -16.34 -8.54
N TYR A 143 8.83 -15.47 -9.48
CA TYR A 143 10.21 -15.05 -9.68
C TYR A 143 10.56 -13.72 -8.99
N ALA A 144 9.59 -13.06 -8.37
CA ALA A 144 9.82 -11.77 -7.71
C ALA A 144 10.48 -11.97 -6.34
N LEU A 145 11.72 -11.50 -6.18
CA LEU A 145 12.48 -11.57 -4.93
C LEU A 145 11.74 -10.96 -3.73
N ALA A 146 11.00 -9.87 -3.96
CA ALA A 146 10.20 -9.19 -2.94
C ALA A 146 9.13 -10.09 -2.30
N PHE A 147 8.73 -11.19 -2.96
CA PHE A 147 7.75 -12.13 -2.46
C PHE A 147 8.33 -13.51 -2.16
N MET A 148 9.65 -13.71 -2.22
CA MET A 148 10.24 -14.99 -1.86
C MET A 148 10.05 -15.29 -0.36
N PRO A 149 9.97 -16.58 0.02
CA PRO A 149 9.99 -16.96 1.43
C PRO A 149 11.26 -16.45 2.13
N PRO A 150 11.17 -16.10 3.42
CA PRO A 150 12.36 -15.81 4.21
C PRO A 150 13.31 -17.02 4.18
N GLY A 151 14.61 -16.78 3.98
CA GLY A 151 15.65 -17.82 3.87
C GLY A 151 16.04 -18.21 2.44
N TYR A 152 15.28 -17.81 1.41
CA TYR A 152 15.57 -18.17 0.01
C TYR A 152 16.99 -17.77 -0.46
N GLU A 153 17.49 -16.61 -0.06
CA GLU A 153 18.84 -16.16 -0.46
C GLU A 153 19.97 -16.98 0.17
N GLU A 154 19.72 -17.63 1.32
CA GLU A 154 20.68 -18.51 1.97
C GLU A 154 20.76 -19.85 1.22
N ASP A 155 19.62 -20.41 0.83
CA ASP A 155 19.54 -21.64 0.03
C ASP A 155 20.18 -21.49 -1.37
N MET A 156 20.03 -20.32 -1.99
CA MET A 156 20.65 -20.03 -3.29
C MET A 156 22.18 -19.92 -3.20
N LYS A 157 22.73 -19.43 -2.07
CA LYS A 157 24.18 -19.41 -1.84
C LYS A 157 24.75 -20.80 -1.56
N ILE A 158 23.98 -21.68 -0.93
CA ILE A 158 24.40 -23.07 -0.65
C ILE A 158 24.50 -23.88 -1.95
N THR A 159 23.59 -23.66 -2.91
CA THR A 159 23.53 -24.43 -4.16
C THR A 159 24.52 -23.99 -5.26
N VAL A 160 25.12 -22.79 -5.16
CA VAL A 160 26.10 -22.28 -6.15
C VAL A 160 27.53 -22.76 -5.86
N ASN A 161 27.82 -23.24 -4.65
CA ASN A 161 29.07 -23.93 -4.33
C ASN A 161 28.99 -25.41 -4.77
N GLY A 162 28.82 -25.62 -6.08
CA GLY A 162 28.90 -26.94 -6.70
C GLY A 162 30.28 -27.57 -6.46
N ASP A 163 30.38 -28.38 -5.42
CA ASP A 163 31.48 -29.32 -5.24
C ASP A 163 31.27 -30.47 -6.25
N SER A 164 31.84 -30.29 -7.43
CA SER A 164 32.14 -31.38 -8.34
C SER A 164 33.35 -32.13 -7.83
N SER A 165 33.12 -33.27 -7.17
CA SER A 165 34.09 -34.35 -7.12
C SER A 165 33.40 -35.66 -7.50
N ALA A 166 33.78 -36.15 -8.66
CA ALA A 166 33.37 -37.40 -9.27
C ALA A 166 33.72 -38.63 -8.42
N GLU A 167 32.84 -39.63 -8.52
CA GLU A 167 33.05 -41.09 -8.50
C GLU A 167 34.15 -41.70 -7.61
N THR A 168 33.75 -42.67 -6.81
CA THR A 168 34.19 -44.05 -7.05
C THR A 168 33.23 -45.04 -6.39
N GLU A 169 32.57 -45.86 -7.21
CA GLU A 169 32.02 -47.15 -6.79
C GLU A 169 33.18 -48.01 -6.30
N GLU A 170 33.10 -48.52 -5.07
CA GLU A 170 33.80 -49.76 -4.70
C GLU A 170 32.76 -50.78 -4.23
N LEU A 171 32.29 -51.58 -5.19
CA LEU A 171 31.87 -52.94 -4.93
C LEU A 171 33.11 -53.72 -4.46
N ALA A 172 33.13 -54.15 -3.20
CA ALA A 172 34.02 -55.22 -2.75
C ALA A 172 33.18 -56.36 -2.19
N ASN A 173 33.13 -57.43 -2.98
CA ASN A 173 32.54 -58.73 -2.68
C ASN A 173 33.62 -59.66 -2.07
N GLU A 174 33.19 -60.55 -1.16
CA GLU A 174 33.84 -61.81 -0.69
C GLU A 174 35.07 -61.65 0.25
N ILE A 175 35.19 -62.34 1.39
CA ILE A 175 34.90 -63.75 1.76
C ILE A 175 34.30 -63.85 3.17
#